data_AF-A0A6M3LXP1-F1
#
_entry.id   AF-A0A6M3LXP1-F1
#
_cell.length_a   1.000
_cell.length_b   1.000
_cell.length_c   1.000
_cell.angle_alpha   90.00
_cell.angle_beta   90.00
_cell.angle_gamma   90.00
#
_symmetry.space_group_name_H-M   'P 1'
#
loop_
_entity.id
_entity.type
_entity.pdbx_description
1 polymer ?
#
loop_
_entity_poly.entity_id
_entity_poly.type
_entity_poly.pdbx_seq_one_letter_code
_entity_poly.pdbx_strand_id
1 'polypeptide(L)' 'MKEMKTKIFLARANSPSMKGTIPLSIVEALKLEHGDEIDWQIEVRNGKIVAVMEKVNSL' A
#
# COMPACT_ATOMS: atom_id res chain seq x y z
N MET A 1 5.79 -2.22 18.28
CA MET A 1 4.97 -1.72 17.16
C MET A 1 3.74 -2.62 17.05
N LYS A 2 2.54 -2.05 16.90
CA LYS A 2 1.31 -2.84 16.72
C LYS A 2 1.38 -3.51 15.34
N GLU A 3 1.12 -4.82 15.25
CA GLU A 3 1.06 -5.49 13.95
C GLU A 3 -0.11 -4.90 13.14
N MET A 4 0.20 -4.25 12.01
CA MET A 4 -0.80 -3.67 11.11
C MET A 4 -1.05 -4.67 9.96
N LYS A 5 -1.87 -5.68 10.24
CA LYS A 5 -2.25 -6.69 9.24
C LYS A 5 -3.63 -6.36 8.67
N THR A 6 -3.76 -6.41 7.36
CA THR A 6 -5.03 -6.23 6.64
C THR A 6 -5.27 -7.42 5.72
N LYS A 7 -6.52 -7.88 5.64
CA LYS A 7 -6.91 -8.89 4.66
C LYS A 7 -7.15 -8.20 3.30
N ILE A 8 -6.60 -8.77 2.24
CA ILE A 8 -6.81 -8.29 0.86
C ILE A 8 -7.96 -9.06 0.20
N PHE A 9 -8.59 -8.41 -0.78
CA PHE A 9 -9.70 -8.92 -1.59
C PHE A 9 -9.44 -8.63 -3.06
N LEU A 10 -10.18 -9.27 -3.98
CA LEU A 10 -10.09 -8.93 -5.40
C LEU A 10 -10.48 -7.47 -5.63
N ALA A 11 -9.75 -6.77 -6.50
CA ALA A 11 -10.05 -5.36 -6.80
C ALA A 11 -11.48 -5.20 -7.34
N ARG A 12 -11.85 -6.10 -8.26
CA ARG A 12 -13.19 -6.34 -8.80
C ARG A 12 -13.34 -7.83 -9.16
N ALA A 13 -14.56 -8.29 -9.43
CA ALA A 13 -14.81 -9.68 -9.84
C ALA A 13 -13.88 -10.07 -11.02
N ASN A 14 -13.26 -11.25 -10.93
CA ASN A 14 -12.32 -11.79 -11.91
C ASN A 14 -11.07 -10.92 -12.20
N SER A 15 -10.71 -9.98 -11.32
CA SER A 15 -9.48 -9.20 -11.48
C SER A 15 -8.25 -9.98 -11.03
N PRO A 16 -7.13 -9.93 -11.78
CA PRO A 16 -5.85 -10.44 -11.27
C PRO A 16 -5.26 -9.53 -10.17
N SER A 17 -5.74 -8.29 -10.05
CA SER A 17 -5.30 -7.33 -9.05
C SER A 17 -6.13 -7.43 -7.77
N MET A 18 -5.48 -7.14 -6.64
CA MET A 18 -6.07 -7.17 -5.31
C MET A 18 -6.17 -5.75 -4.75
N LYS A 19 -7.10 -5.53 -3.84
CA LYS A 19 -7.22 -4.32 -3.03
C LYS A 19 -7.22 -4.68 -1.54
N GLY A 20 -6.74 -3.75 -0.72
CA GLY A 20 -6.80 -3.84 0.73
C GLY A 20 -7.05 -2.47 1.33
N THR A 21 -7.41 -2.45 2.61
CA THR A 21 -7.47 -1.21 3.37
C THR A 21 -6.06 -0.74 3.68
N ILE A 22 -5.75 0.53 3.43
CA ILE A 22 -4.54 1.16 3.97
C ILE A 22 -4.84 1.54 5.43
N PRO A 23 -4.10 1.04 6.43
CA PRO A 23 -4.33 1.39 7.84
C PRO A 23 -4.22 2.90 8.09
N LEU A 24 -5.05 3.44 8.99
CA LEU A 24 -5.12 4.87 9.29
C LEU A 24 -3.75 5.48 9.62
N SER A 25 -2.93 4.79 10.41
CA SER A 25 -1.58 5.26 10.77
C SER A 25 -0.65 5.42 9.55
N ILE A 26 -0.85 4.65 8.48
CA ILE A 26 -0.10 4.79 7.23
C ILE A 26 -0.65 5.97 6.43
N VAL A 27 -1.98 6.13 6.37
CA VAL A 27 -2.64 7.29 5.75
C VAL A 27 -2.13 8.59 6.37
N GLU A 28 -2.09 8.66 7.70
CA GLU A 28 -1.61 9.83 8.45
C GLU A 28 -0.11 10.07 8.23
N ALA A 29 0.72 9.02 8.28
CA ALA A 29 2.17 9.14 8.13
C ALA A 29 2.57 9.63 6.73
N LEU A 30 1.88 9.15 5.69
CA LEU A 30 2.14 9.53 4.30
C LEU A 30 1.31 10.74 3.84
N LYS A 31 0.43 11.28 4.71
CA LYS A 31 -0.54 12.34 4.39
C LYS A 31 -1.31 12.03 3.10
N LEU A 32 -1.82 10.81 3.01
CA LEU A 32 -2.62 10.37 1.88
C LEU A 32 -4.03 10.96 1.97
N GLU A 33 -4.52 11.45 0.85
CA GLU A 33 -5.87 11.93 0.64
C GLU A 33 -6.55 11.12 -0.46
N HIS A 34 -7.88 11.19 -0.50
CA HIS A 34 -8.63 10.51 -1.55
C HIS A 34 -8.28 11.10 -2.92
N GLY A 35 -7.84 10.25 -3.84
CA GLY A 35 -7.43 10.66 -5.19
C GLY A 35 -5.93 10.81 -5.38
N ASP A 36 -5.13 10.73 -4.29
CA ASP A 36 -3.68 10.68 -4.41
C ASP A 36 -3.21 9.43 -5.16
N GLU A 37 -2.14 9.59 -5.93
CA GLU A 37 -1.41 8.49 -6.55
C GLU A 37 -0.31 7.96 -5.62
N ILE A 38 -0.05 6.66 -5.74
CA ILE A 38 0.98 5.96 -4.97
C ILE A 38 1.87 5.16 -5.93
N ASP A 39 3.18 5.29 -5.75
CA ASP A 39 4.17 4.47 -6.45
C ASP A 39 4.46 3.20 -5.63
N TRP A 40 4.67 2.09 -6.32
CA TRP A 40 4.95 0.80 -5.72
C TRP A 40 6.23 0.20 -6.27
N GLN A 41 7.10 -0.22 -5.37
CA GLN A 41 8.35 -0.90 -5.73
C GLN A 41 8.47 -2.20 -4.95
N ILE A 42 9.12 -3.19 -5.57
CA ILE A 42 9.45 -4.47 -4.92
C ILE A 42 10.93 -4.48 -4.59
N GLU A 43 11.24 -4.69 -3.32
CA GLU A 43 12.60 -4.84 -2.83
C GLU A 43 12.79 -6.19 -2.14
N VAL A 44 14.05 -6.65 -2.06
CA VAL A 44 14.43 -7.81 -1.25
C VAL A 44 15.27 -7.32 -0.07
N ARG A 45 14.71 -7.40 1.14
CA ARG A 45 15.38 -7.00 2.39
C ARG A 45 15.54 -8.21 3.30
N ASN A 46 16.79 -8.56 3.64
CA ASN A 46 17.10 -9.71 4.50
C ASN A 46 16.46 -11.03 4.00
N GLY A 47 16.50 -11.27 2.69
CA GLY A 47 15.91 -12.44 2.06
C GLY A 47 14.38 -12.44 2.00
N LYS A 48 13.71 -11.35 2.39
CA LYS A 48 12.26 -11.20 2.32
C LYS A 48 11.89 -10.24 1.21
N ILE A 49 10.88 -10.61 0.41
CA ILE A 49 10.26 -9.72 -0.57
C ILE A 49 9.39 -8.71 0.19
N VAL A 50 9.62 -7.43 -0.05
CA VAL A 50 8.93 -6.31 0.59
C VAL A 50 8.38 -5.40 -0.51
N ALA A 51 7.10 -5.03 -0.41
CA ALA A 51 6.56 -3.94 -1.20
C ALA A 51 6.79 -2.62 -0.47
N VAL A 52 7.36 -1.65 -1.16
CA VAL A 52 7.55 -0.27 -0.70
C VAL A 52 6.54 0.61 -1.42
N MET A 53 5.90 1.50 -0.67
CA MET A 53 4.88 2.41 -1.17
C MET A 53 5.28 3.84 -0.85
N GLU A 54 5.19 4.71 -1.84
CA GLU A 54 5.48 6.13 -1.69
C GLU A 54 4.32 6.95 -2.26
N LYS A 55 3.97 8.08 -1.62
CA LYS A 55 3.02 9.05 -2.18
C LYS A 55 3.69 9.72 -3.37
N VAL A 56 3.02 9.76 -4.52
CA VAL A 56 3.50 10.52 -5.68
C VAL A 56 3.23 12.00 -5.40
N ASN A 57 4.30 12.77 -5.20
CA ASN A 57 4.19 14.23 -5.12
C ASN A 57 4.22 14.79 -6.55
N SER A 58 3.08 15.28 -7.03
CA SER A 58 3.07 16.15 -8.20
C SER A 58 3.75 17.47 -7.83
N LEU A 59 4.92 17.73 -8.43
CA LEU A 59 5.61 19.02 -8.34
C LEU A 59 4.81 20.13 -9.03
#